data_AF-A0A838VUQ1-F1
#
_entry.id   AF-A0A838VUQ1-F1
#
_cell.length_a   1.000
_cell.length_b   1.000
_cell.length_c   1.000
_cell.angle_alpha   90.00
_cell.angle_beta   90.00
_cell.angle_gamma   90.00
#
_symmetry.space_group_name_H-M   'P 1'
#
loop_
_entity.id
_entity.type
_entity.pdbx_description
1 polymer ?
#
loop_
_entity_poly.entity_id
_entity_poly.type
_entity_poly.pdbx_seq_one_letter_code
_entity_poly.pdbx_strand_id
1 'polypeptide(L)'
;MKPINFPERIIWYSIIGTYGFYLIGGLYIVGSVIGWILLIYLGKKLWNQTEATPPDERITIPLTTWIWIGGMLVMELALIIGHYNFDLNPSLVIKSSIGWAKGWGLLAVFPLVGVLKIRPKLLWRAACVVCFQTLLFSPVFILAYLLHLPEMPYISPLRIVGGPSDEFFAFRLYEIDPSNALPRWRLFTPWAPALGFMANVYFFMALQETNKKWRWLGIAGSIFMCVISASRLALLSITVVFLLTWVLTNLARPVVLIALGFGSFITSLMTTTIFNSYETFQQKFTEARPDSSRVRDTLAKIAIDRSSNEAPVWGHGVVQQGPHLVEYMPIGSHHTWYGLLFVKGFVGLFALVFPMLCSFLDLLVKAQKSELAKVGLSMILILFLYTFGENLEILSYLYWPGLVI
;
A
#
# COMPACT_ATOMS: atom_id res chain seq x y z
N MET A 1 -24.29 10.39 -2.87
CA MET A 1 -23.70 10.42 -4.24
C MET A 1 -24.09 9.12 -4.92
N LYS A 2 -24.37 9.11 -6.22
CA LYS A 2 -24.74 7.89 -6.96
C LYS A 2 -23.75 7.64 -8.11
N PRO A 3 -23.26 6.40 -8.29
CA PRO A 3 -22.42 6.03 -9.43
C PRO A 3 -23.24 6.11 -10.74
N ILE A 4 -22.66 6.67 -11.80
CA ILE A 4 -23.38 6.89 -13.09
C ILE A 4 -23.05 5.84 -14.14
N ASN A 5 -21.88 5.21 -14.08
CA ASN A 5 -21.43 4.23 -15.06
C ASN A 5 -20.97 2.92 -14.40
N PHE A 6 -20.67 1.92 -15.21
CA PHE A 6 -20.26 0.60 -14.74
C PHE A 6 -18.96 0.62 -13.90
N PRO A 7 -17.85 1.26 -14.34
CA PRO A 7 -16.65 1.38 -13.52
C PRO A 7 -16.91 2.01 -12.14
N GLU A 8 -17.68 3.10 -12.11
CA GLU A 8 -18.04 3.76 -10.85
C GLU A 8 -18.89 2.88 -9.94
N ARG A 9 -19.82 2.07 -10.49
CA ARG A 9 -20.64 1.16 -9.69
C ARG A 9 -19.77 0.11 -9.01
N ILE A 10 -18.88 -0.53 -9.77
CA ILE A 10 -17.97 -1.54 -9.22
C ILE A 10 -17.13 -0.91 -8.11
N ILE A 11 -16.47 0.22 -8.40
CA ILE A 11 -15.57 0.85 -7.43
C ILE A 11 -16.33 1.31 -6.19
N TRP A 12 -17.48 1.98 -6.37
CA TRP A 12 -18.31 2.48 -5.27
C TRP A 12 -18.71 1.36 -4.31
N TYR A 13 -19.41 0.34 -4.80
CA TYR A 13 -19.95 -0.73 -3.97
C TYR A 13 -18.86 -1.59 -3.35
N SER A 14 -17.73 -1.72 -4.03
CA SER A 14 -16.57 -2.45 -3.50
C SER A 14 -15.93 -1.74 -2.31
N ILE A 15 -15.77 -0.41 -2.39
CA ILE A 15 -15.21 0.36 -1.28
C ILE A 15 -16.21 0.46 -0.12
N ILE A 16 -17.45 0.88 -0.36
CA ILE A 16 -18.42 1.04 0.75
C ILE A 16 -18.83 -0.29 1.39
N GLY A 17 -18.63 -1.40 0.68
CA GLY A 17 -18.86 -2.76 1.17
C GLY A 17 -17.75 -3.30 2.08
N THR A 18 -16.70 -2.52 2.39
CA THR A 18 -15.49 -2.98 3.10
C THR A 18 -15.80 -3.84 4.32
N TYR A 19 -16.64 -3.36 5.25
CA TYR A 19 -16.99 -4.13 6.46
C TYR A 19 -17.87 -5.35 6.18
N GLY A 20 -18.71 -5.32 5.14
CA GLY A 20 -19.50 -6.48 4.71
C GLY A 20 -18.61 -7.58 4.14
N PHE A 21 -17.64 -7.20 3.29
CA PHE A 21 -16.63 -8.12 2.78
C PHE A 21 -15.69 -8.61 3.86
N TYR A 22 -15.36 -7.77 4.85
CA TYR A 22 -14.56 -8.17 6.00
C TYR A 22 -15.26 -9.27 6.81
N LEU A 23 -16.54 -9.08 7.11
CA LEU A 23 -17.34 -10.07 7.84
C LEU A 23 -17.29 -11.42 7.12
N ILE A 24 -17.52 -11.49 5.82
CA ILE A 24 -17.48 -12.78 5.11
C ILE A 24 -16.05 -13.28 4.79
N GLY A 25 -14.99 -12.55 5.16
CA GLY A 25 -13.60 -12.86 4.80
C GLY A 25 -13.30 -12.73 3.30
N GLY A 26 -14.04 -11.89 2.58
CA GLY A 26 -13.97 -11.73 1.13
C GLY A 26 -13.10 -10.56 0.65
N LEU A 27 -12.58 -9.71 1.54
CA LEU A 27 -11.86 -8.48 1.16
C LEU A 27 -10.67 -8.74 0.23
N TYR A 28 -9.85 -9.74 0.54
CA TYR A 28 -8.71 -10.13 -0.28
C TYR A 28 -9.13 -10.48 -1.71
N ILE A 29 -10.18 -11.31 -1.84
CA ILE A 29 -10.70 -11.74 -3.14
C ILE A 29 -11.26 -10.55 -3.92
N VAL A 30 -12.09 -9.74 -3.26
CA VAL A 30 -12.76 -8.60 -3.89
C VAL A 30 -11.74 -7.61 -4.44
N GLY A 31 -10.78 -7.19 -3.62
CA GLY A 31 -9.74 -6.26 -4.05
C GLY A 31 -8.88 -6.82 -5.20
N SER A 32 -8.55 -8.11 -5.18
CA SER A 32 -7.80 -8.71 -6.28
C SER A 32 -8.60 -8.83 -7.57
N VAL A 33 -9.88 -9.19 -7.50
CA VAL A 33 -10.71 -9.47 -8.68
C VAL A 33 -11.18 -8.20 -9.40
N ILE A 34 -11.46 -7.12 -8.65
CA ILE A 34 -11.97 -5.86 -9.23
C ILE A 34 -11.02 -5.29 -10.28
N GLY A 35 -9.71 -5.28 -10.01
CA GLY A 35 -8.71 -4.77 -10.95
C GLY A 35 -8.83 -5.46 -12.30
N TRP A 36 -8.90 -6.80 -12.30
CA TRP A 36 -9.01 -7.61 -13.51
C TRP A 36 -10.36 -7.46 -14.23
N ILE A 37 -11.48 -7.36 -13.50
CA ILE A 37 -12.79 -7.08 -14.09
C ILE A 37 -12.77 -5.74 -14.83
N LEU A 38 -12.21 -4.71 -14.20
CA LEU A 38 -12.12 -3.38 -14.79
C LEU A 38 -11.12 -3.35 -15.96
N LEU A 39 -10.05 -4.14 -15.90
CA LEU A 39 -9.11 -4.31 -17.00
C LEU A 39 -9.78 -4.94 -18.23
N ILE A 40 -10.57 -6.01 -18.04
CA ILE A 40 -11.33 -6.64 -19.14
C ILE A 40 -12.30 -5.64 -19.76
N TYR A 41 -12.99 -4.86 -18.92
CA TYR A 41 -13.89 -3.80 -19.40
C TYR A 41 -13.14 -2.70 -20.17
N LEU A 42 -11.96 -2.29 -19.70
CA LEU A 42 -11.08 -1.35 -20.40
C LEU A 42 -10.64 -1.92 -21.75
N GLY A 43 -10.23 -3.19 -21.81
CA GLY A 43 -9.88 -3.87 -23.05
C GLY A 43 -11.03 -3.87 -24.06
N LYS A 44 -12.25 -4.17 -23.61
CA LYS A 44 -13.47 -4.07 -24.45
C LYS A 44 -13.70 -2.65 -24.96
N LYS A 45 -13.49 -1.63 -24.12
CA LYS A 45 -13.64 -0.21 -24.52
C LYS A 45 -12.59 0.20 -25.56
N LEU A 46 -11.34 -0.21 -25.40
CA LEU A 46 -10.26 0.04 -26.36
C LEU A 46 -10.52 -0.69 -27.69
N TRP A 47 -10.98 -1.94 -27.65
CA TRP A 47 -11.32 -2.71 -28.85
C TRP A 47 -12.45 -2.07 -29.68
N ASN A 48 -13.43 -1.49 -29.00
CA ASN A 48 -14.56 -0.82 -29.64
C ASN A 48 -14.28 0.63 -30.04
N GLN A 49 -13.12 1.18 -29.69
CA GLN A 49 -12.76 2.56 -29.99
C GLN A 49 -12.37 2.69 -31.47
N THR A 50 -13.20 3.37 -32.25
CA THR A 50 -12.95 3.69 -33.67
C THR A 50 -12.61 5.18 -33.84
N GLU A 51 -12.17 5.58 -35.04
CA GLU A 51 -11.94 7.01 -35.37
C GLU A 51 -13.20 7.87 -35.23
N ALA A 52 -14.39 7.28 -35.36
CA ALA A 52 -15.67 7.95 -35.12
C ALA A 52 -16.00 8.16 -33.64
N THR A 53 -15.19 7.61 -32.72
CA THR A 53 -15.41 7.76 -31.27
C THR A 53 -15.22 9.22 -30.86
N PRO A 54 -16.20 9.83 -30.16
CA PRO A 54 -16.11 11.20 -29.68
C PRO A 54 -14.82 11.45 -28.88
N PRO A 55 -14.17 12.63 -29.00
CA PRO A 55 -12.92 12.92 -28.31
C PRO A 55 -12.98 12.75 -26.79
N ASP A 56 -14.14 13.01 -26.18
CA ASP A 56 -14.37 12.85 -24.75
C ASP A 56 -14.52 11.38 -24.32
N GLU A 57 -14.85 10.48 -25.24
CA GLU A 57 -14.95 9.03 -25.05
C GLU A 57 -13.64 8.31 -25.34
N ARG A 58 -12.71 8.94 -26.07
CA ARG A 58 -11.43 8.34 -26.45
C ARG A 58 -10.54 8.16 -25.23
N ILE A 59 -10.07 6.93 -25.06
CA ILE A 59 -9.15 6.55 -24.01
C ILE A 59 -7.73 6.68 -24.55
N THR A 60 -6.89 7.39 -23.81
CA THR A 60 -5.44 7.47 -24.05
C THR A 60 -4.73 7.03 -22.78
N ILE A 61 -3.75 6.15 -22.94
CA ILE A 61 -2.98 5.61 -21.81
C ILE A 61 -1.72 6.47 -21.64
N PRO A 62 -1.51 7.14 -20.50
CA PRO A 62 -0.31 7.93 -20.25
C PRO A 62 0.96 7.08 -20.26
N LEU A 63 2.09 7.69 -20.64
CA LEU A 63 3.40 7.01 -20.63
C LEU A 63 3.76 6.45 -19.25
N THR A 64 3.48 7.18 -18.18
CA THR A 64 3.71 6.74 -16.79
C THR A 64 3.01 5.41 -16.49
N THR A 65 1.79 5.22 -16.99
CA THR A 65 1.04 3.97 -16.86
C THR A 65 1.67 2.83 -17.67
N TRP A 66 2.18 3.11 -18.88
CA TRP A 66 2.94 2.12 -19.65
C TRP A 66 4.21 1.67 -18.94
N ILE A 67 4.90 2.59 -18.26
CA ILE A 67 6.08 2.26 -17.44
C ILE A 67 5.70 1.31 -16.29
N TRP A 68 4.57 1.52 -15.62
CA TRP A 68 4.06 0.58 -14.61
C TRP A 68 3.75 -0.80 -15.19
N ILE A 69 3.09 -0.86 -16.36
CA ILE A 69 2.80 -2.13 -17.04
C ILE A 69 4.10 -2.87 -17.36
N GLY A 70 5.07 -2.18 -17.97
CA GLY A 70 6.38 -2.75 -18.28
C GLY A 70 7.11 -3.23 -17.03
N GLY A 71 7.13 -2.41 -15.97
CA GLY A 71 7.75 -2.76 -14.68
C GLY A 71 7.14 -4.03 -14.07
N MET A 72 5.81 -4.09 -13.94
CA MET A 72 5.17 -5.26 -13.34
C MET A 72 5.29 -6.52 -14.20
N LEU A 73 5.34 -6.41 -15.53
CA LEU A 73 5.63 -7.54 -16.42
C LEU A 73 7.08 -8.03 -16.29
N VAL A 74 8.05 -7.12 -16.19
CA VAL A 74 9.45 -7.48 -15.92
C VAL A 74 9.57 -8.15 -14.54
N MET A 75 8.76 -7.73 -13.58
CA MET A 75 8.70 -8.36 -12.26
C MET A 75 8.17 -9.80 -12.31
N GLU A 76 7.18 -10.07 -13.17
CA GLU A 76 6.70 -11.44 -13.44
C GLU A 76 7.76 -12.27 -14.16
N LEU A 77 8.46 -11.69 -15.13
CA LEU A 77 9.57 -12.35 -15.82
C LEU A 77 10.68 -12.74 -14.83
N ALA A 78 11.04 -11.85 -13.91
CA ALA A 78 12.02 -12.14 -12.89
C ALA A 78 11.58 -13.30 -11.97
N LEU A 79 10.30 -13.35 -11.63
CA LEU A 79 9.72 -14.45 -10.86
C LEU A 79 9.84 -15.78 -11.60
N ILE A 80 9.47 -15.83 -12.89
CA ILE A 80 9.51 -17.04 -13.71
C ILE A 80 10.95 -17.52 -13.90
N ILE A 81 11.88 -16.62 -14.22
CA ILE A 81 13.30 -16.98 -14.40
C ILE A 81 13.90 -17.45 -13.06
N GLY A 82 13.54 -16.81 -11.95
CA GLY A 82 13.94 -17.26 -10.61
C GLY A 82 13.46 -18.69 -10.33
N HIS A 83 12.24 -19.05 -10.71
CA HIS A 83 11.75 -20.43 -10.55
C HIS A 83 12.53 -21.43 -11.42
N TYR A 84 12.85 -21.04 -12.66
CA TYR A 84 13.61 -21.89 -13.57
C TYR A 84 15.05 -22.12 -13.07
N ASN A 85 15.73 -21.07 -12.62
CA ASN A 85 17.11 -21.16 -12.15
C ASN A 85 17.28 -22.04 -10.90
N PHE A 86 16.23 -22.16 -10.09
CA PHE A 86 16.22 -22.98 -8.87
C PHE A 86 15.46 -24.30 -9.05
N ASP A 87 15.18 -24.71 -10.30
CA ASP A 87 14.49 -25.96 -10.66
C ASP A 87 13.20 -26.19 -9.86
N LEU A 88 12.45 -25.11 -9.59
CA LEU A 88 11.22 -25.18 -8.81
C LEU A 88 10.11 -25.87 -9.62
N ASN A 89 9.25 -26.60 -8.91
CA ASN A 89 8.16 -27.35 -9.52
C ASN A 89 7.28 -26.43 -10.42
N PRO A 90 6.92 -26.82 -11.66
CA PRO A 90 6.08 -26.01 -12.54
C PRO A 90 4.74 -25.56 -11.92
N SER A 91 4.16 -26.38 -11.03
CA SER A 91 2.95 -26.00 -10.29
C SER A 91 3.16 -24.78 -9.38
N LEU A 92 4.39 -24.60 -8.88
CA LEU A 92 4.76 -23.45 -8.06
C LEU A 92 4.89 -22.18 -8.91
N VAL A 93 5.37 -22.30 -10.16
CA VAL A 93 5.39 -21.17 -11.11
C VAL A 93 3.98 -20.63 -11.29
N ILE A 94 3.01 -21.50 -11.58
CA ILE A 94 1.60 -21.12 -11.74
C ILE A 94 1.06 -20.44 -10.47
N LYS A 95 1.33 -21.02 -9.29
CA LYS A 95 0.90 -20.46 -8.01
C LYS A 95 1.50 -19.07 -7.76
N SER A 96 2.79 -18.90 -8.05
CA SER A 96 3.52 -17.64 -7.91
C SER A 96 3.03 -16.57 -8.89
N SER A 97 2.75 -16.93 -10.14
CA SER A 97 2.13 -16.05 -11.15
C SER A 97 0.73 -15.59 -10.76
N ILE A 98 -0.08 -16.48 -10.17
CA ILE A 98 -1.39 -16.11 -9.61
C ILE A 98 -1.20 -15.15 -8.41
N GLY A 99 -0.19 -15.39 -7.58
CA GLY A 99 0.20 -14.49 -6.49
C GLY A 99 0.58 -13.11 -6.99
N TRP A 100 1.41 -13.03 -8.03
CA TRP A 100 1.75 -11.78 -8.72
C TRP A 100 0.50 -11.08 -9.24
N ALA A 101 -0.43 -11.80 -9.88
CA ALA A 101 -1.65 -11.22 -10.41
C ALA A 101 -2.58 -10.66 -9.31
N LYS A 102 -2.56 -11.25 -8.11
CA LYS A 102 -3.29 -10.75 -6.93
C LYS A 102 -2.53 -9.67 -6.15
N GLY A 103 -1.27 -9.40 -6.51
CA GLY A 103 -0.34 -8.54 -5.78
C GLY A 103 0.32 -7.49 -6.68
N TRP A 104 1.55 -7.73 -7.10
CA TRP A 104 2.34 -6.81 -7.93
C TRP A 104 1.65 -6.39 -9.22
N GLY A 105 1.01 -7.31 -9.95
CA GLY A 105 0.27 -6.99 -11.17
C GLY A 105 -0.79 -5.90 -10.95
N LEU A 106 -1.43 -5.86 -9.77
CA LEU A 106 -2.42 -4.86 -9.43
C LEU A 106 -1.84 -3.44 -9.34
N LEU A 107 -0.55 -3.29 -9.03
CA LEU A 107 0.11 -1.98 -9.05
C LEU A 107 0.16 -1.34 -10.43
N ALA A 108 0.11 -2.13 -11.50
CA ALA A 108 -0.04 -1.61 -12.86
C ALA A 108 -1.50 -1.52 -13.30
N VAL A 109 -2.32 -2.50 -12.91
CA VAL A 109 -3.72 -2.59 -13.33
C VAL A 109 -4.56 -1.43 -12.78
N PHE A 110 -4.42 -1.06 -11.50
CA PHE A 110 -5.24 0.00 -10.93
C PHE A 110 -4.95 1.40 -11.51
N PRO A 111 -3.68 1.83 -11.66
CA PRO A 111 -3.38 3.07 -12.39
C PRO A 111 -3.85 3.04 -13.85
N LEU A 112 -3.78 1.87 -14.50
CA LEU A 112 -4.29 1.71 -15.86
C LEU A 112 -5.81 1.85 -15.92
N VAL A 113 -6.54 1.29 -14.97
CA VAL A 113 -8.00 1.42 -14.86
C VAL A 113 -8.43 2.87 -14.54
N GLY A 114 -7.55 3.68 -13.94
CA GLY A 114 -7.77 5.11 -13.69
C GLY A 114 -8.05 5.94 -14.95
N VAL A 115 -7.71 5.45 -16.16
CA VAL A 115 -8.04 6.12 -17.43
C VAL A 115 -9.53 6.03 -17.80
N LEU A 116 -10.29 5.14 -17.13
CA LEU A 116 -11.74 5.08 -17.32
C LEU A 116 -12.41 6.35 -16.78
N LYS A 117 -13.61 6.66 -17.27
CA LYS A 117 -14.42 7.82 -16.83
C LYS A 117 -14.90 7.66 -15.37
N ILE A 118 -14.01 7.75 -14.38
CA ILE A 118 -14.30 7.62 -12.95
C ILE A 118 -14.16 8.99 -12.30
N ARG A 119 -15.23 9.49 -11.67
CA ARG A 119 -15.17 10.78 -10.99
C ARG A 119 -14.37 10.68 -9.68
N PRO A 120 -13.31 11.48 -9.46
CA PRO A 120 -12.53 11.44 -8.22
C PRO A 120 -13.38 11.69 -6.96
N LYS A 121 -14.41 12.56 -7.09
CA LYS A 121 -15.39 12.85 -6.03
C LYS A 121 -16.05 11.59 -5.47
N LEU A 122 -16.20 10.55 -6.29
CA LEU A 122 -16.78 9.27 -5.88
C LEU A 122 -15.83 8.50 -4.96
N LEU A 123 -14.53 8.50 -5.28
CA LEU A 123 -13.50 7.86 -4.47
C LEU A 123 -13.37 8.54 -3.10
N TRP A 124 -13.31 9.89 -3.09
CA TRP A 124 -13.27 10.66 -1.84
C TRP A 124 -14.44 10.32 -0.92
N ARG A 125 -15.66 10.32 -1.47
CA ARG A 125 -16.86 10.01 -0.70
C ARG A 125 -16.85 8.57 -0.20
N ALA A 126 -16.44 7.61 -1.03
CA ALA A 126 -16.40 6.21 -0.64
C ALA A 126 -15.42 5.98 0.52
N ALA A 127 -14.22 6.59 0.47
CA ALA A 127 -13.27 6.58 1.57
C ALA A 127 -13.87 7.17 2.86
N CYS A 128 -14.53 8.34 2.78
CA CYS A 128 -15.19 8.94 3.93
C CYS A 128 -16.31 8.06 4.52
N VAL A 129 -17.02 7.30 3.69
CA VAL A 129 -18.06 6.35 4.14
C VAL A 129 -17.42 5.21 4.92
N VAL A 130 -16.31 4.64 4.45
CA VAL A 130 -15.58 3.59 5.18
C VAL A 130 -15.04 4.14 6.51
N CYS A 131 -14.47 5.35 6.52
CA CYS A 131 -14.05 6.01 7.76
C CYS A 131 -15.20 6.20 8.75
N PHE A 132 -16.39 6.58 8.26
CA PHE A 132 -17.59 6.67 9.10
C PHE A 132 -18.03 5.29 9.64
N GLN A 133 -18.04 4.26 8.79
CA GLN A 133 -18.33 2.88 9.22
C GLN A 133 -17.34 2.42 10.29
N THR A 134 -16.05 2.78 10.16
CA THR A 134 -15.04 2.51 11.18
C THR A 134 -15.38 3.16 12.51
N LEU A 135 -15.75 4.44 12.52
CA LEU A 135 -16.16 5.13 13.75
C LEU A 135 -17.44 4.53 14.36
N LEU A 136 -18.34 4.01 13.52
CA LEU A 136 -19.58 3.39 13.95
C LEU A 136 -19.36 1.99 14.54
N PHE A 137 -18.50 1.18 13.94
CA PHE A 137 -18.25 -0.19 14.39
C PHE A 137 -17.16 -0.30 15.45
N SER A 138 -16.24 0.67 15.54
CA SER A 138 -15.16 0.61 16.54
C SER A 138 -15.62 0.45 17.99
N PRO A 139 -16.74 1.04 18.46
CA PRO A 139 -17.24 0.77 19.80
C PRO A 139 -17.57 -0.71 20.02
N VAL A 140 -18.05 -1.43 19.00
CA VAL A 140 -18.34 -2.87 19.08
C VAL A 140 -17.05 -3.67 19.24
N PHE A 141 -16.00 -3.34 18.47
CA PHE A 141 -14.70 -3.98 18.57
C PHE A 141 -14.00 -3.72 19.92
N ILE A 142 -14.16 -2.50 20.47
CA ILE A 142 -13.63 -2.16 21.79
C ILE A 142 -14.44 -2.85 22.89
N LEU A 143 -15.76 -2.88 22.78
CA LEU A 143 -16.64 -3.57 23.73
C LEU A 143 -16.35 -5.08 23.75
N ALA A 144 -16.07 -5.68 22.60
CA ALA A 144 -15.66 -7.09 22.51
C ALA A 144 -14.41 -7.40 23.34
N TYR A 145 -13.42 -6.49 23.32
CA TYR A 145 -12.24 -6.60 24.18
C TYR A 145 -12.60 -6.48 25.66
N LEU A 146 -13.39 -5.46 26.04
CA LEU A 146 -13.80 -5.25 27.44
C LEU A 146 -14.63 -6.42 28.01
N LEU A 147 -15.42 -7.07 27.16
CA LEU A 147 -16.22 -8.24 27.49
C LEU A 147 -15.44 -9.57 27.40
N HIS A 148 -14.15 -9.53 27.05
CA HIS A 148 -13.29 -10.71 26.89
C HIS A 148 -13.86 -11.75 25.89
N LEU A 149 -14.47 -11.26 24.80
CA LEU A 149 -14.90 -12.11 23.69
C LEU A 149 -13.69 -12.72 22.97
N PRO A 150 -13.83 -13.84 22.24
CA PRO A 150 -12.71 -14.43 21.52
C PRO A 150 -12.09 -13.44 20.51
N GLU A 151 -10.76 -13.32 20.51
CA GLU A 151 -9.99 -12.45 19.59
C GLU A 151 -10.32 -12.72 18.12
N MET A 152 -10.37 -14.00 17.75
CA MET A 152 -10.66 -14.48 16.41
C MET A 152 -11.88 -15.40 16.44
N PRO A 153 -13.09 -14.86 16.19
CA PRO A 153 -14.29 -15.69 16.14
C PRO A 153 -14.25 -16.80 15.10
N TYR A 154 -13.73 -16.55 13.89
CA TYR A 154 -13.60 -17.56 12.85
C TYR A 154 -12.63 -17.17 11.73
N ILE A 155 -12.24 -18.18 10.95
CA ILE A 155 -11.56 -18.04 9.65
C ILE A 155 -12.57 -18.40 8.56
N SER A 156 -12.76 -17.52 7.59
CA SER A 156 -13.74 -17.73 6.53
C SER A 156 -13.38 -18.95 5.65
N PRO A 157 -14.37 -19.79 5.25
CA PRO A 157 -14.17 -20.85 4.27
C PRO A 157 -13.65 -20.36 2.91
N LEU A 158 -13.78 -19.05 2.62
CA LEU A 158 -13.22 -18.42 1.43
C LEU A 158 -11.69 -18.57 1.32
N ARG A 159 -10.99 -18.98 2.39
CA ARG A 159 -9.57 -19.36 2.35
C ARG A 159 -9.25 -20.41 1.27
N ILE A 160 -10.23 -21.19 0.83
CA ILE A 160 -10.08 -22.17 -0.26
C ILE A 160 -9.64 -21.54 -1.59
N VAL A 161 -9.93 -20.25 -1.82
CA VAL A 161 -9.53 -19.50 -3.02
C VAL A 161 -8.01 -19.22 -3.02
N GLY A 162 -7.35 -19.44 -1.89
CA GLY A 162 -5.93 -19.24 -1.70
C GLY A 162 -5.57 -17.77 -1.48
N GLY A 163 -4.69 -17.55 -0.51
CA GLY A 163 -4.07 -16.27 -0.18
C GLY A 163 -2.75 -16.50 0.56
N PRO A 164 -2.03 -15.43 0.92
CA PRO A 164 -0.70 -15.55 1.53
C PRO A 164 -0.72 -16.22 2.91
N SER A 165 -1.79 -15.99 3.69
CA SER A 165 -2.01 -16.61 5.00
C SER A 165 -3.50 -16.61 5.39
N ASP A 166 -3.84 -17.31 6.45
CA ASP A 166 -5.21 -17.33 7.00
C ASP A 166 -5.66 -15.96 7.53
N GLU A 167 -4.73 -15.04 7.83
CA GLU A 167 -5.03 -13.70 8.33
C GLU A 167 -5.85 -12.84 7.35
N PHE A 168 -5.78 -13.16 6.06
CA PHE A 168 -6.54 -12.46 5.00
C PHE A 168 -8.02 -12.85 4.96
N PHE A 169 -8.37 -13.97 5.62
CA PHE A 169 -9.72 -14.54 5.66
C PHE A 169 -10.28 -14.58 7.09
N ALA A 170 -9.47 -14.20 8.10
CA ALA A 170 -9.84 -14.22 9.49
C ALA A 170 -10.64 -12.98 9.90
N PHE A 171 -11.81 -13.21 10.49
CA PHE A 171 -12.54 -12.18 11.20
C PHE A 171 -11.98 -12.09 12.61
N ARG A 172 -11.43 -10.93 12.99
CA ARG A 172 -10.87 -10.67 14.32
C ARG A 172 -11.51 -9.44 14.95
N LEU A 173 -11.82 -9.54 16.24
CA LEU A 173 -12.42 -8.45 17.00
C LEU A 173 -11.34 -7.51 17.56
N TYR A 174 -10.25 -8.07 18.05
CA TYR A 174 -9.09 -7.33 18.54
C TYR A 174 -7.87 -8.24 18.46
N GLU A 175 -6.69 -7.66 18.69
CA GLU A 175 -5.42 -8.38 18.74
C GLU A 175 -4.67 -7.91 19.99
N ILE A 176 -4.11 -8.84 20.76
CA ILE A 176 -3.26 -8.49 21.89
C ILE A 176 -1.81 -8.51 21.40
N ASP A 177 -1.11 -7.38 21.51
CA ASP A 177 0.29 -7.31 21.10
C ASP A 177 1.15 -8.16 22.05
N PRO A 178 1.87 -9.20 21.55
CA PRO A 178 2.65 -10.09 22.40
C PRO A 178 3.75 -9.38 23.20
N SER A 179 4.21 -8.22 22.74
CA SER A 179 5.36 -7.53 23.32
C SER A 179 5.02 -6.64 24.52
N ASN A 180 3.80 -6.14 24.62
CA ASN A 180 3.39 -5.23 25.70
C ASN A 180 2.03 -5.59 26.32
N ALA A 181 1.39 -6.66 25.86
CA ALA A 181 0.07 -7.13 26.28
C ALA A 181 -1.05 -6.09 26.16
N LEU A 182 -0.85 -5.04 25.35
CA LEU A 182 -1.87 -4.02 25.09
C LEU A 182 -2.73 -4.39 23.88
N PRO A 183 -4.01 -3.99 23.87
CA PRO A 183 -4.88 -4.23 22.74
C PRO A 183 -4.47 -3.34 21.56
N ARG A 184 -4.50 -3.94 20.38
CA ARG A 184 -4.21 -3.32 19.09
C ARG A 184 -5.30 -3.72 18.11
N TRP A 185 -5.81 -2.77 17.34
CA TRP A 185 -6.87 -3.08 16.38
C TRP A 185 -6.36 -2.98 14.95
N ARG A 186 -6.61 -4.06 14.22
CA ARG A 186 -6.46 -4.12 12.75
C ARG A 186 -7.76 -3.87 12.01
N LEU A 187 -8.91 -3.97 12.69
CA LEU A 187 -10.23 -3.84 12.07
C LEU A 187 -10.32 -4.71 10.81
N PHE A 188 -10.65 -4.11 9.66
CA PHE A 188 -10.83 -4.81 8.39
C PHE A 188 -9.52 -5.21 7.68
N THR A 189 -8.34 -4.87 8.22
CA THR A 189 -7.04 -5.19 7.60
C THR A 189 -6.41 -6.44 8.24
N PRO A 190 -5.44 -7.11 7.56
CA PRO A 190 -4.91 -8.38 8.03
C PRO A 190 -3.96 -8.23 9.23
N TRP A 191 -3.40 -7.03 9.45
CA TRP A 191 -2.66 -6.65 10.65
C TRP A 191 -2.79 -5.15 10.88
N ALA A 192 -2.48 -4.70 12.10
CA ALA A 192 -2.69 -3.32 12.50
C ALA A 192 -1.85 -2.29 11.72
N PRO A 193 -0.56 -2.50 11.41
CA PRO A 193 0.17 -1.59 10.52
C PRO A 193 -0.49 -1.33 9.15
N ALA A 194 -1.12 -2.36 8.55
CA ALA A 194 -1.88 -2.21 7.31
C ALA A 194 -3.13 -1.32 7.47
N LEU A 195 -3.76 -1.32 8.65
CA LEU A 195 -4.83 -0.36 8.98
C LEU A 195 -4.30 1.07 8.95
N GLY A 196 -3.12 1.28 9.53
CA GLY A 196 -2.44 2.57 9.49
C GLY A 196 -2.13 3.03 8.05
N PHE A 197 -1.76 2.11 7.16
CA PHE A 197 -1.56 2.40 5.74
C PHE A 197 -2.85 2.88 5.07
N MET A 198 -3.94 2.14 5.25
CA MET A 198 -5.25 2.52 4.73
C MET A 198 -5.75 3.85 5.28
N ALA A 199 -5.50 4.11 6.56
CA ALA A 199 -5.82 5.37 7.20
C ALA A 199 -5.11 6.56 6.54
N ASN A 200 -3.84 6.41 6.17
CA ASN A 200 -3.08 7.42 5.43
C ASN A 200 -3.71 7.69 4.06
N VAL A 201 -3.99 6.64 3.28
CA VAL A 201 -4.64 6.76 1.97
C VAL A 201 -5.98 7.50 2.11
N TYR A 202 -6.86 7.04 3.01
CA TYR A 202 -8.16 7.64 3.22
C TYR A 202 -8.11 9.06 3.80
N PHE A 203 -7.08 9.41 4.58
CA PHE A 203 -6.90 10.76 5.10
C PHE A 203 -6.74 11.79 3.96
N PHE A 204 -5.82 11.54 3.03
CA PHE A 204 -5.61 12.46 1.89
C PHE A 204 -6.79 12.45 0.91
N MET A 205 -7.47 11.32 0.78
CA MET A 205 -8.75 11.25 0.05
C MET A 205 -9.84 12.11 0.71
N ALA A 206 -9.97 12.04 2.04
CA ALA A 206 -10.98 12.77 2.79
C ALA A 206 -10.77 14.29 2.75
N LEU A 207 -9.51 14.78 2.69
CA LEU A 207 -9.21 16.20 2.54
C LEU A 207 -9.85 16.81 1.27
N GLN A 208 -10.02 16.02 0.22
CA GLN A 208 -10.63 16.44 -1.05
C GLN A 208 -12.16 16.38 -1.06
N GLU A 209 -12.80 15.81 -0.03
CA GLU A 209 -14.25 15.66 -0.01
C GLU A 209 -14.95 17.02 0.04
N THR A 210 -15.82 17.30 -0.93
CA THR A 210 -16.55 18.58 -1.02
C THR A 210 -17.54 18.82 0.13
N ASN A 211 -18.21 17.79 0.63
CA ASN A 211 -19.19 17.92 1.70
C ASN A 211 -18.50 17.97 3.06
N LYS A 212 -18.63 19.09 3.77
CA LYS A 212 -17.98 19.33 5.08
C LYS A 212 -18.26 18.23 6.11
N LYS A 213 -19.49 17.71 6.18
CA LYS A 213 -19.84 16.64 7.14
C LYS A 213 -19.05 15.36 6.84
N TRP A 214 -19.06 14.93 5.58
CA TRP A 214 -18.33 13.74 5.15
C TRP A 214 -16.82 13.93 5.21
N ARG A 215 -16.31 15.12 4.92
CA ARG A 215 -14.90 15.47 5.07
C ARG A 215 -14.43 15.27 6.51
N TRP A 216 -15.13 15.84 7.48
CA TRP A 216 -14.75 15.74 8.89
C TRP A 216 -14.88 14.32 9.43
N LEU A 217 -15.94 13.58 9.05
CA LEU A 217 -16.07 12.16 9.40
C LEU A 217 -14.93 11.31 8.80
N GLY A 218 -14.56 11.60 7.54
CA GLY A 218 -13.43 10.97 6.87
C GLY A 218 -12.11 11.21 7.61
N ILE A 219 -11.80 12.47 7.91
CA ILE A 219 -10.59 12.87 8.64
C ILE A 219 -10.55 12.24 10.03
N ALA A 220 -11.64 12.34 10.80
CA ALA A 220 -11.74 11.79 12.15
C ALA A 220 -11.57 10.25 12.14
N GLY A 221 -12.22 9.56 11.21
CA GLY A 221 -12.08 8.10 11.07
C GLY A 221 -10.68 7.68 10.67
N SER A 222 -10.02 8.41 9.76
CA SER A 222 -8.63 8.14 9.39
C SER A 222 -7.66 8.36 10.55
N ILE A 223 -7.77 9.48 11.28
CA ILE A 223 -6.94 9.73 12.46
C ILE A 223 -7.15 8.65 13.52
N PHE A 224 -8.42 8.28 13.77
CA PHE A 224 -8.78 7.20 14.68
C PHE A 224 -8.13 5.87 14.28
N MET A 225 -8.20 5.49 13.00
CA MET A 225 -7.53 4.29 12.48
C MET A 225 -6.01 4.34 12.67
N CYS A 226 -5.37 5.49 12.43
CA CYS A 226 -3.93 5.65 12.69
C CYS A 226 -3.59 5.42 14.17
N VAL A 227 -4.37 5.99 15.09
CA VAL A 227 -4.13 5.87 16.54
C VAL A 227 -4.34 4.44 17.02
N ILE A 228 -5.49 3.83 16.69
CA ILE A 228 -5.85 2.50 17.17
C ILE A 228 -5.00 1.39 16.55
N SER A 229 -4.40 1.66 15.37
CA SER A 229 -3.43 0.76 14.75
C SER A 229 -2.11 0.68 15.53
N ALA A 230 -1.85 1.57 16.50
CA ALA A 230 -0.58 1.70 17.22
C ALA A 230 0.67 1.70 16.31
N SER A 231 0.53 2.13 15.05
CA SER A 231 1.61 2.14 14.06
C SER A 231 2.32 3.49 14.05
N ARG A 232 3.57 3.51 14.52
CA ARG A 232 4.43 4.72 14.50
C ARG A 232 4.62 5.23 13.07
N LEU A 233 4.83 4.32 12.11
CA LEU A 233 4.95 4.67 10.70
C LEU A 233 3.68 5.34 10.19
N ALA A 234 2.50 4.93 10.64
CA ALA A 234 1.24 5.53 10.20
C ALA A 234 1.06 6.96 10.70
N LEU A 235 1.37 7.22 11.97
CA LEU A 235 1.31 8.57 12.55
C LEU A 235 2.35 9.51 11.94
N LEU A 236 3.56 9.00 11.72
CA LEU A 236 4.64 9.74 11.08
C LEU A 236 4.31 10.03 9.61
N SER A 237 3.77 9.04 8.89
CA SER A 237 3.45 9.16 7.46
C SER A 237 2.41 10.26 7.19
N ILE A 238 1.36 10.40 8.00
CA ILE A 238 0.38 11.49 7.81
C ILE A 238 1.08 12.84 7.86
N THR A 239 1.90 13.07 8.89
CA THR A 239 2.58 14.34 9.10
C THR A 239 3.62 14.60 8.03
N VAL A 240 4.48 13.62 7.75
CA VAL A 240 5.58 13.73 6.79
C VAL A 240 5.05 13.89 5.37
N VAL A 241 4.07 13.09 4.95
CA VAL A 241 3.48 13.21 3.60
C VAL A 241 2.76 14.54 3.44
N PHE A 242 2.06 15.02 4.47
CA PHE A 242 1.38 16.31 4.41
C PHE A 242 2.39 17.46 4.21
N LEU A 243 3.45 17.48 5.02
CA LEU A 243 4.52 18.48 4.91
C LEU A 243 5.26 18.38 3.58
N LEU A 244 5.68 17.17 3.17
CA LEU A 244 6.39 16.95 1.91
C LEU A 244 5.53 17.35 0.72
N THR A 245 4.26 16.93 0.65
CA THR A 245 3.36 17.32 -0.43
C THR A 245 3.22 18.85 -0.46
N TRP A 246 3.06 19.50 0.70
CA TRP A 246 2.97 20.96 0.76
C TRP A 246 4.25 21.64 0.27
N VAL A 247 5.43 21.23 0.72
CA VAL A 247 6.72 21.79 0.26
C VAL A 247 6.90 21.58 -1.24
N LEU A 248 6.75 20.33 -1.71
CA LEU A 248 6.96 19.93 -3.09
C LEU A 248 6.03 20.64 -4.08
N THR A 249 4.77 20.86 -3.70
CA THR A 249 3.77 21.55 -4.53
C THR A 249 3.89 23.08 -4.49
N ASN A 250 4.74 23.61 -3.62
CA ASN A 250 5.01 25.05 -3.51
C ASN A 250 6.47 25.40 -3.82
N LEU A 251 7.27 24.48 -4.38
CA LEU A 251 8.68 24.72 -4.74
C LEU A 251 8.87 25.89 -5.71
N ALA A 252 7.88 26.18 -6.57
CA ALA A 252 7.95 27.31 -7.49
C ALA A 252 7.79 28.68 -6.78
N ARG A 253 7.37 28.71 -5.51
CA ARG A 253 7.17 29.97 -4.77
C ARG A 253 8.51 30.46 -4.20
N PRO A 254 8.94 31.70 -4.51
CA PRO A 254 10.22 32.24 -4.02
C PRO A 254 10.37 32.15 -2.50
N VAL A 255 9.28 32.37 -1.74
CA VAL A 255 9.29 32.29 -0.27
C VAL A 255 9.67 30.89 0.21
N VAL A 256 9.20 29.83 -0.45
CA VAL A 256 9.52 28.44 -0.07
C VAL A 256 10.97 28.14 -0.39
N LEU A 257 11.50 28.60 -1.53
CA LEU A 257 12.91 28.42 -1.88
C LEU A 257 13.83 29.16 -0.92
N ILE A 258 13.48 30.39 -0.54
CA ILE A 258 14.24 31.16 0.46
C ILE A 258 14.19 30.44 1.81
N ALA A 259 13.02 29.98 2.26
CA ALA A 259 12.87 29.24 3.51
C ALA A 259 13.65 27.92 3.49
N LEU A 260 13.65 27.18 2.38
CA LEU A 260 14.45 25.97 2.21
C LEU A 260 15.96 26.27 2.19
N GLY A 261 16.38 27.38 1.59
CA GLY A 261 17.79 27.82 1.60
C GLY A 261 18.28 28.20 3.00
N PHE A 262 17.47 28.96 3.75
CA PHE A 262 17.75 29.22 5.16
C PHE A 262 17.71 27.93 5.99
N GLY A 263 16.73 27.07 5.75
CA GLY A 263 16.60 25.78 6.40
C GLY A 263 17.82 24.88 6.17
N SER A 264 18.29 24.75 4.93
CA SER A 264 19.47 23.95 4.60
C SER A 264 20.73 24.52 5.25
N PHE A 265 20.88 25.85 5.29
CA PHE A 265 21.99 26.52 5.98
C PHE A 265 21.97 26.24 7.49
N ILE A 266 20.84 26.42 8.17
CA ILE A 266 20.71 26.13 9.62
C ILE A 266 20.94 24.63 9.88
N THR A 267 20.38 23.75 9.05
CA THR A 267 20.58 22.31 9.16
C THR A 267 22.06 21.96 9.02
N SER A 268 22.77 22.61 8.08
CA SER A 268 24.21 22.46 7.89
C SER A 268 25.01 22.92 9.11
N LEU A 269 24.63 24.04 9.74
CA LEU A 269 25.29 24.52 10.96
C LEU A 269 25.09 23.56 12.14
N MET A 270 23.96 22.88 12.19
CA MET A 270 23.60 21.93 13.25
C MET A 270 23.92 20.48 12.89
N THR A 271 24.70 20.22 11.82
CA THR A 271 24.94 18.87 11.30
C THR A 271 25.36 17.89 12.38
N THR A 272 26.37 18.22 13.18
CA THR A 272 26.87 17.36 14.26
C THR A 272 25.82 17.08 15.34
N THR A 273 25.01 18.09 15.70
CA THR A 273 23.93 17.92 16.68
C THR A 273 22.80 17.06 16.13
N ILE A 274 22.48 17.20 14.84
CA ILE A 274 21.48 16.39 14.14
C ILE A 274 21.95 14.94 14.03
N PHE A 275 23.19 14.70 13.63
CA PHE A 275 23.77 13.35 13.57
C PHE A 275 23.76 12.69 14.95
N ASN A 276 24.23 13.38 15.99
CA ASN A 276 24.23 12.84 17.36
C ASN A 276 22.80 12.59 17.87
N SER A 277 21.85 13.46 17.54
CA SER A 277 20.43 13.28 17.88
C SER A 277 19.81 12.12 17.12
N TYR A 278 20.19 11.93 15.86
CA TYR A 278 19.76 10.81 15.03
C TYR A 278 20.31 9.48 15.56
N GLU A 279 21.58 9.41 15.91
CA GLU A 279 22.18 8.24 16.54
C GLU A 279 21.52 7.93 17.89
N THR A 280 21.31 8.96 18.73
CA THR A 280 20.62 8.81 20.02
C THR A 280 19.17 8.36 19.82
N PHE A 281 18.47 8.88 18.80
CA PHE A 281 17.12 8.46 18.45
C PHE A 281 17.10 7.02 17.96
N GLN A 282 18.01 6.64 17.06
CA GLN A 282 18.14 5.27 16.56
C GLN A 282 18.44 4.29 17.70
N GLN A 283 19.34 4.66 18.59
CA GLN A 283 19.68 3.87 19.76
C GLN A 283 18.45 3.69 20.68
N LYS A 284 17.77 4.78 21.05
CA LYS A 284 16.53 4.70 21.87
C LYS A 284 15.39 3.96 21.17
N PHE A 285 15.30 4.07 19.84
CA PHE A 285 14.29 3.36 19.06
C PHE A 285 14.55 1.86 19.02
N THR A 286 15.81 1.46 18.92
CA THR A 286 16.27 0.06 18.95
C THR A 286 16.11 -0.53 20.37
N GLU A 287 16.50 0.21 21.40
CA GLU A 287 16.40 -0.19 22.81
C GLU A 287 14.94 -0.31 23.30
N ALA A 288 14.02 0.48 22.75
CA ALA A 288 12.60 0.43 23.13
C ALA A 288 11.86 -0.83 22.60
N ARG A 289 12.49 -1.66 21.76
CA ARG A 289 11.90 -2.92 21.26
C ARG A 289 12.99 -3.91 20.79
N PRO A 290 13.74 -4.54 21.72
CA PRO A 290 14.92 -5.34 21.39
C PRO A 290 14.59 -6.61 20.56
N ASP A 291 13.47 -7.28 20.80
CA ASP A 291 13.22 -8.59 20.17
C ASP A 291 12.74 -8.49 18.72
N SER A 292 11.77 -7.61 18.40
CA SER A 292 11.23 -7.50 17.03
C SER A 292 12.18 -6.79 16.05
N SER A 293 12.99 -5.85 16.54
CA SER A 293 13.95 -5.12 15.70
C SER A 293 15.14 -6.02 15.36
N ARG A 294 15.63 -6.80 16.33
CA ARG A 294 16.69 -7.79 16.10
C ARG A 294 16.31 -8.79 15.01
N VAL A 295 15.12 -9.41 15.11
CA VAL A 295 14.68 -10.40 14.11
C VAL A 295 14.56 -9.77 12.72
N ARG A 296 13.99 -8.57 12.60
CA ARG A 296 13.88 -7.87 11.31
C ARG A 296 15.23 -7.49 10.72
N ASP A 297 16.15 -7.00 11.54
CA ASP A 297 17.51 -6.63 11.10
C ASP A 297 18.33 -7.85 10.68
N THR A 298 18.22 -8.95 11.43
CA THR A 298 18.86 -10.22 11.08
C THR A 298 18.27 -10.79 9.80
N LEU A 299 16.94 -10.75 9.63
CA LEU A 299 16.28 -11.15 8.37
C LEU A 299 16.76 -10.30 7.18
N ALA A 300 16.91 -9.00 7.37
CA ALA A 300 17.43 -8.10 6.33
C ALA A 300 18.86 -8.45 5.93
N LYS A 301 19.74 -8.72 6.90
CA LYS A 301 21.12 -9.14 6.64
C LYS A 301 21.18 -10.46 5.87
N ILE A 302 20.39 -11.46 6.29
CA ILE A 302 20.31 -12.75 5.57
C ILE A 302 19.79 -12.55 4.15
N ALA A 303 18.76 -11.72 3.96
CA ALA A 303 18.18 -11.46 2.65
C ALA A 303 19.19 -10.81 1.69
N ILE A 304 19.98 -9.84 2.17
CA ILE A 304 21.02 -9.17 1.37
C ILE A 304 22.14 -10.14 1.02
N ASP A 305 22.70 -10.81 2.03
CA ASP A 305 23.84 -11.71 1.85
C ASP A 305 23.53 -12.82 0.85
N ARG A 306 22.40 -13.52 1.06
CA ARG A 306 22.00 -14.62 0.17
C ARG A 306 21.61 -14.13 -1.21
N SER A 307 20.92 -13.00 -1.34
CA SER A 307 20.60 -12.45 -2.65
C SER A 307 21.87 -12.10 -3.44
N SER A 308 22.84 -11.44 -2.82
CA SER A 308 24.08 -11.05 -3.48
C SER A 308 24.94 -12.25 -3.87
N ASN A 309 24.99 -13.28 -3.02
CA ASN A 309 25.86 -14.44 -3.24
C ASN A 309 25.21 -15.55 -4.09
N GLU A 310 23.90 -15.77 -3.95
CA GLU A 310 23.21 -16.91 -4.60
C GLU A 310 22.44 -16.50 -5.87
N ALA A 311 21.72 -15.37 -5.86
CA ALA A 311 20.82 -15.00 -6.96
C ALA A 311 20.66 -13.48 -7.18
N PRO A 312 21.74 -12.78 -7.57
CA PRO A 312 21.75 -11.31 -7.58
C PRO A 312 20.84 -10.69 -8.65
N VAL A 313 20.70 -11.34 -9.81
CA VAL A 313 19.97 -10.76 -10.95
C VAL A 313 18.46 -11.02 -10.85
N TRP A 314 18.07 -12.29 -10.73
CA TRP A 314 16.68 -12.73 -10.85
C TRP A 314 16.04 -13.15 -9.51
N GLY A 315 16.83 -13.27 -8.44
CA GLY A 315 16.36 -13.72 -7.14
C GLY A 315 15.99 -15.20 -7.10
N HIS A 316 15.48 -15.63 -5.95
CA HIS A 316 15.20 -17.04 -5.62
C HIS A 316 13.84 -17.54 -6.12
N GLY A 317 13.01 -16.68 -6.71
CA GLY A 317 11.66 -16.99 -7.17
C GLY A 317 10.64 -17.17 -6.03
N VAL A 318 11.05 -17.59 -4.84
CA VAL A 318 10.18 -17.83 -3.69
C VAL A 318 10.77 -17.30 -2.39
N VAL A 319 9.86 -17.05 -1.44
CA VAL A 319 10.24 -16.81 -0.04
C VAL A 319 10.67 -18.14 0.58
N GLN A 320 11.74 -18.13 1.37
CA GLN A 320 12.26 -19.29 2.09
C GLN A 320 12.16 -19.07 3.60
N GLN A 321 11.95 -20.15 4.37
CA GLN A 321 11.96 -20.05 5.83
C GLN A 321 13.35 -19.69 6.34
N GLY A 322 13.42 -18.74 7.26
CA GLY A 322 14.65 -18.37 7.93
C GLY A 322 15.11 -19.43 8.93
N PRO A 323 16.38 -19.37 9.38
CA PRO A 323 16.89 -20.23 10.45
C PRO A 323 16.22 -19.92 11.81
N HIS A 324 16.44 -20.77 12.82
CA HIS A 324 15.95 -20.56 14.19
C HIS A 324 16.31 -19.18 14.77
N LEU A 325 17.43 -18.58 14.33
CA LEU A 325 17.89 -17.24 14.73
C LEU A 325 16.85 -16.14 14.47
N VAL A 326 15.98 -16.34 13.47
CA VAL A 326 14.90 -15.43 13.09
C VAL A 326 13.53 -16.05 13.32
N GLU A 327 13.44 -16.98 14.29
CA GLU A 327 12.19 -17.65 14.69
C GLU A 327 11.47 -18.33 13.52
N TYR A 328 12.24 -18.84 12.54
CA TYR A 328 11.73 -19.43 11.30
C TYR A 328 10.87 -18.50 10.45
N MET A 329 10.93 -17.19 10.70
CA MET A 329 10.19 -16.20 9.93
C MET A 329 10.67 -16.22 8.47
N PRO A 330 9.76 -16.06 7.49
CA PRO A 330 10.12 -16.16 6.08
C PRO A 330 11.01 -14.99 5.63
N ILE A 331 12.12 -15.28 4.94
CA ILE A 331 13.11 -14.29 4.48
C ILE A 331 12.49 -13.38 3.41
N GLY A 332 12.48 -12.07 3.65
CA GLY A 332 11.93 -11.09 2.71
C GLY A 332 10.43 -10.80 2.83
N SER A 333 9.76 -11.30 3.88
CA SER A 333 8.31 -11.10 4.06
C SER A 333 7.91 -9.75 4.69
N HIS A 334 8.81 -9.11 5.44
CA HIS A 334 8.48 -7.97 6.33
C HIS A 334 8.88 -6.58 5.81
N HIS A 335 9.50 -6.51 4.62
CA HIS A 335 10.01 -5.27 4.05
C HIS A 335 10.04 -5.38 2.52
N THR A 336 9.53 -4.38 1.81
CA THR A 336 9.38 -4.45 0.34
C THR A 336 10.74 -4.61 -0.36
N TRP A 337 11.75 -3.80 -0.01
CA TRP A 337 13.03 -3.80 -0.72
C TRP A 337 13.83 -5.09 -0.55
N TYR A 338 14.01 -5.56 0.69
CA TYR A 338 14.70 -6.83 0.96
C TYR A 338 13.92 -8.03 0.43
N GLY A 339 12.58 -7.97 0.47
CA GLY A 339 11.72 -8.99 -0.15
C GLY A 339 11.92 -9.07 -1.66
N LEU A 340 11.92 -7.94 -2.36
CA LEU A 340 12.18 -7.89 -3.79
C LEU A 340 13.58 -8.38 -4.14
N LEU A 341 14.61 -7.91 -3.42
CA LEU A 341 15.98 -8.29 -3.67
C LEU A 341 16.20 -9.80 -3.46
N PHE A 342 15.59 -10.38 -2.42
CA PHE A 342 15.69 -11.83 -2.18
C PHE A 342 14.90 -12.66 -3.21
N VAL A 343 13.62 -12.32 -3.44
CA VAL A 343 12.72 -13.15 -4.25
C VAL A 343 12.89 -12.91 -5.75
N LYS A 344 13.13 -11.66 -6.16
CA LYS A 344 13.10 -11.22 -7.57
C LYS A 344 14.40 -10.54 -8.03
N GLY A 345 15.41 -10.50 -7.15
CA GLY A 345 16.73 -9.96 -7.46
C GLY A 345 16.72 -8.46 -7.76
N PHE A 346 17.83 -8.01 -8.33
CA PHE A 346 18.02 -6.62 -8.74
C PHE A 346 17.06 -6.19 -9.84
N VAL A 347 16.68 -7.11 -10.74
CA VAL A 347 15.68 -6.84 -11.79
C VAL A 347 14.32 -6.53 -11.17
N GLY A 348 13.87 -7.32 -10.21
CA GLY A 348 12.63 -7.07 -9.48
C GLY A 348 12.66 -5.76 -8.68
N LEU A 349 13.80 -5.42 -8.09
CA LEU A 349 13.97 -4.13 -7.41
C LEU A 349 13.78 -2.97 -8.38
N PHE A 350 14.47 -2.97 -9.52
CA PHE A 350 14.35 -1.90 -10.51
C PHE A 350 12.97 -1.84 -11.17
N ALA A 351 12.33 -2.99 -11.35
CA ALA A 351 10.96 -3.09 -11.84
C ALA A 351 9.94 -2.34 -10.95
N LEU A 352 10.24 -2.11 -9.67
CA LEU A 352 9.43 -1.26 -8.79
C LEU A 352 9.97 0.19 -8.70
N VAL A 353 11.29 0.35 -8.50
CA VAL A 353 11.90 1.69 -8.31
C VAL A 353 11.62 2.59 -9.51
N PHE A 354 11.80 2.07 -10.72
CA PHE A 354 11.71 2.88 -11.93
C PHE A 354 10.30 3.45 -12.15
N PRO A 355 9.20 2.65 -12.14
CA PRO A 355 7.85 3.21 -12.20
C PRO A 355 7.50 4.18 -11.07
N MET A 356 7.95 3.90 -9.84
CA MET A 356 7.71 4.80 -8.70
C MET A 356 8.39 6.16 -8.90
N LEU A 357 9.66 6.18 -9.34
CA LEU A 357 10.39 7.42 -9.60
C LEU A 357 9.80 8.20 -10.77
N CYS A 358 9.47 7.52 -11.89
CA CYS A 358 8.82 8.18 -13.03
C CYS A 358 7.47 8.80 -12.62
N SER A 359 6.68 8.09 -11.81
CA SER A 359 5.40 8.60 -11.30
C SER A 359 5.60 9.78 -10.36
N PHE A 360 6.58 9.70 -9.46
CA PHE A 360 6.92 10.80 -8.57
C PHE A 360 7.28 12.07 -9.35
N LEU A 361 8.16 11.97 -10.35
CA LEU A 361 8.58 13.12 -11.16
C LEU A 361 7.42 13.69 -11.99
N ASP A 362 6.64 12.83 -12.65
CA ASP A 362 5.48 13.24 -13.46
C ASP A 362 4.41 13.95 -12.59
N LEU A 363 4.09 13.36 -11.43
CA LEU A 363 3.12 13.94 -10.50
C LEU A 363 3.66 15.20 -9.83
N LEU A 364 4.96 15.29 -9.54
CA LEU A 364 5.57 16.51 -8.98
C LEU A 364 5.35 17.72 -9.90
N VAL A 365 5.50 17.52 -11.21
CA VAL A 365 5.25 18.57 -12.22
C VAL A 365 3.76 18.88 -12.34
N LYS A 366 2.90 17.86 -12.43
CA LYS A 366 1.45 18.05 -12.59
C LYS A 366 0.79 18.64 -11.33
N ALA A 367 1.28 18.30 -10.15
CA ALA A 367 0.75 18.74 -8.86
C ALA A 367 0.90 20.25 -8.64
N GLN A 368 1.76 20.93 -9.40
CA GLN A 368 1.86 22.40 -9.37
C GLN A 368 0.58 23.08 -9.88
N LYS A 369 -0.19 22.42 -10.75
CA LYS A 369 -1.37 22.99 -11.43
C LYS A 369 -2.68 22.27 -11.10
N SER A 370 -2.63 21.00 -10.70
CA SER A 370 -3.81 20.16 -10.49
C SER A 370 -3.91 19.65 -9.06
N GLU A 371 -5.03 19.94 -8.39
CA GLU A 371 -5.35 19.40 -7.06
C GLU A 371 -5.44 17.86 -7.06
N LEU A 372 -5.91 17.27 -8.16
CA LEU A 372 -5.96 15.80 -8.30
C LEU A 372 -4.54 15.22 -8.32
N ALA A 373 -3.63 15.84 -9.06
CA ALA A 373 -2.24 15.41 -9.11
C ALA A 373 -1.51 15.62 -7.77
N LYS A 374 -1.90 16.61 -6.95
CA LYS A 374 -1.39 16.73 -5.57
C LYS A 374 -1.74 15.51 -4.73
N VAL A 375 -2.97 14.99 -4.87
CA VAL A 375 -3.34 13.76 -4.16
C VAL A 375 -2.61 12.55 -4.72
N GLY A 376 -2.48 12.43 -6.04
CA GLY A 376 -1.64 11.37 -6.64
C GLY A 376 -0.20 11.41 -6.11
N LEU A 377 0.40 12.60 -5.99
CA LEU A 377 1.72 12.78 -5.40
C LEU A 377 1.75 12.31 -3.93
N SER A 378 0.72 12.66 -3.13
CA SER A 378 0.60 12.13 -1.77
C SER A 378 0.50 10.60 -1.76
N MET A 379 -0.23 9.97 -2.69
CA MET A 379 -0.33 8.50 -2.78
C MET A 379 1.03 7.85 -3.07
N ILE A 380 1.82 8.39 -4.00
CA ILE A 380 3.17 7.91 -4.28
C ILE A 380 4.10 8.08 -3.07
N LEU A 381 4.02 9.21 -2.36
CA LEU A 381 4.81 9.44 -1.15
C LEU A 381 4.43 8.47 -0.02
N ILE A 382 3.14 8.18 0.16
CA ILE A 382 2.68 7.17 1.12
C ILE A 382 3.26 5.80 0.71
N LEU A 383 3.13 5.39 -0.56
CA LEU A 383 3.68 4.13 -1.03
C LEU A 383 5.18 4.02 -0.75
N PHE A 384 5.94 5.09 -1.03
CA PHE A 384 7.38 5.14 -0.75
C PHE A 384 7.68 4.94 0.73
N LEU A 385 7.01 5.67 1.64
CA LEU A 385 7.24 5.49 3.08
C LEU A 385 6.85 4.09 3.56
N TYR A 386 5.77 3.52 3.03
CA TYR A 386 5.31 2.19 3.41
C TYR A 386 6.15 1.04 2.83
N THR A 387 6.97 1.27 1.79
CA THR A 387 7.93 0.25 1.33
C THR A 387 8.94 -0.17 2.39
N PHE A 388 9.24 0.71 3.36
CA PHE A 388 10.14 0.44 4.48
C PHE A 388 9.47 -0.28 5.65
N GLY A 389 8.16 -0.16 5.80
CA GLY A 389 7.42 -0.75 6.91
C GLY A 389 6.69 -2.05 6.58
N GLU A 390 6.30 -2.19 5.32
CA GLU A 390 5.34 -3.17 4.83
C GLU A 390 5.79 -3.80 3.51
N ASN A 391 5.15 -4.91 3.16
CA ASN A 391 5.23 -5.49 1.83
C ASN A 391 4.06 -5.00 0.97
N LEU A 392 4.35 -4.21 -0.06
CA LEU A 392 3.31 -3.65 -0.94
C LEU A 392 2.53 -4.74 -1.70
N GLU A 393 3.18 -5.83 -2.11
CA GLU A 393 2.58 -6.93 -2.89
C GLU A 393 1.27 -7.40 -2.27
N ILE A 394 1.36 -7.78 -1.00
CA ILE A 394 0.30 -8.46 -0.26
C ILE A 394 -0.80 -7.49 0.19
N LEU A 395 -0.58 -6.18 0.13
CA LEU A 395 -1.53 -5.16 0.57
C LEU A 395 -2.25 -4.44 -0.57
N SER A 396 -1.86 -4.69 -1.82
CA SER A 396 -2.42 -4.04 -3.02
C SER A 396 -3.95 -4.08 -3.09
N TYR A 397 -4.56 -5.18 -2.65
CA TYR A 397 -6.02 -5.35 -2.56
C TYR A 397 -6.72 -4.41 -1.56
N LEU A 398 -5.99 -3.72 -0.68
CA LEU A 398 -6.53 -2.73 0.26
C LEU A 398 -6.39 -1.32 -0.28
N TYR A 399 -5.15 -0.91 -0.62
CA TYR A 399 -4.85 0.49 -0.95
C TYR A 399 -5.12 0.86 -2.41
N TRP A 400 -5.65 -0.08 -3.21
CA TRP A 400 -6.02 0.18 -4.59
C TRP A 400 -6.91 1.41 -4.86
N PRO A 401 -7.80 1.88 -3.96
CA PRO A 401 -8.53 3.12 -4.23
C PRO A 401 -7.59 4.32 -4.41
N GLY A 402 -6.42 4.28 -3.75
CA GLY A 402 -5.34 5.25 -3.92
C GLY A 402 -4.63 5.15 -5.26
N LEU A 403 -4.54 3.95 -5.84
CA LEU A 403 -3.86 3.69 -7.12
C LEU A 403 -4.69 4.11 -8.35
N VAL A 404 -6.02 4.20 -8.20
CA VAL A 404 -6.93 4.62 -9.28
C VAL A 404 -6.87 6.13 -9.53
N ILE A 405 -6.39 6.90 -8.54
CA ILE A 405 -6.22 8.37 -8.58
C ILE A 405 -4.96 8.72 -9.37
#